data_AF-A0A1Y5D3Y0-F1
#
_entry.id   AF-A0A1Y5D3Y0-F1
#
_cell.length_a   1.000
_cell.length_b   1.000
_cell.length_c   1.000
_cell.angle_alpha   90.00
_cell.angle_beta   90.00
_cell.angle_gamma   90.00
#
_symmetry.space_group_name_H-M   'P 1'
#
loop_
_entity.id
_entity.type
_entity.pdbx_description
1 polymer ?
#
loop_
_entity_poly.entity_id
_entity_poly.type
_entity_poly.pdbx_seq_one_letter_code
_entity_poly.pdbx_strand_id
1 'polypeptide(L)'
;MKIIKILILSTSLLITSLAQAAFITTNEPALDSIFSQANFGNTPIDIRIGAATELVFPSLLDITTDAEITSLFGMHVGAATVVNFYFVDTVDACGGFNVNIVGCGELPGNDFVVESAFAAGGFGGELLAHELGHNLGLGHLNGNFLMNPFLNGFIDLTVGEVATIHNSPLVQTDGQRFWIDINPVLIVAQASKPIPEPSILLLFLLSFGLFWQNSLPKKK
;
A
#
# COMPACT_ATOMS: atom_id res chain seq x y z
N MET A 1 -39.81 -34.05 -0.70
CA MET A 1 -39.35 -33.43 0.57
C MET A 1 -37.86 -33.58 0.89
N LYS A 2 -37.07 -34.46 0.24
CA LYS A 2 -35.61 -34.56 0.48
C LYS A 2 -34.76 -33.55 -0.32
N ILE A 3 -35.25 -33.09 -1.47
CA ILE A 3 -34.50 -32.20 -2.38
C ILE A 3 -34.54 -30.73 -1.93
N ILE A 4 -35.62 -30.30 -1.25
CA ILE A 4 -35.76 -28.94 -0.69
C ILE A 4 -34.75 -28.70 0.46
N LYS A 5 -34.29 -29.75 1.16
CA LYS A 5 -33.24 -29.64 2.18
C LYS A 5 -31.85 -29.42 1.60
N ILE A 6 -31.61 -29.77 0.32
CA ILE A 6 -30.32 -29.57 -0.35
C ILE A 6 -30.20 -28.13 -0.87
N LEU A 7 -31.31 -27.51 -1.27
CA LEU A 7 -31.31 -26.14 -1.81
C LEU A 7 -31.08 -25.06 -0.73
N ILE A 8 -31.43 -25.35 0.53
CA ILE A 8 -31.24 -24.43 1.67
C ILE A 8 -29.79 -24.46 2.18
N LEU A 9 -28.99 -25.47 1.82
CA LEU A 9 -27.60 -25.60 2.29
C LEU A 9 -26.60 -24.82 1.41
N SER A 10 -27.00 -24.39 0.21
CA SER A 10 -26.15 -23.66 -0.74
C SER A 10 -26.17 -22.14 -0.60
N THR A 11 -26.95 -21.58 0.34
CA THR A 11 -27.18 -20.12 0.44
C THR A 11 -26.63 -19.48 1.72
N SER A 12 -25.86 -20.22 2.54
CA SER A 12 -25.41 -19.73 3.87
C SER A 12 -23.91 -19.63 4.07
N LEU A 13 -23.11 -19.50 3.00
CA LEU A 13 -21.71 -19.11 3.11
C LEU A 13 -21.47 -17.69 2.56
N LEU A 14 -22.31 -16.73 2.98
CA LEU A 14 -21.87 -15.34 3.03
C LEU A 14 -21.04 -15.20 4.31
N ILE A 15 -19.79 -15.66 4.24
CA ILE A 15 -18.76 -15.20 5.19
C ILE A 15 -18.64 -13.71 4.87
N THR A 16 -19.22 -12.87 5.72
CA THR A 16 -18.89 -11.45 5.71
C THR A 16 -17.43 -11.37 6.14
N SER A 17 -16.51 -11.38 5.16
CA SER A 17 -15.15 -10.91 5.42
C SER A 17 -15.31 -9.51 5.98
N LEU A 18 -14.86 -9.29 7.23
CA LEU A 18 -14.62 -7.95 7.71
C LEU A 18 -13.65 -7.35 6.70
N ALA A 19 -14.15 -6.49 5.83
CA ALA A 19 -13.33 -5.85 4.82
C ALA A 19 -12.39 -4.92 5.56
N GLN A 20 -11.17 -5.40 5.77
CA GLN A 20 -9.98 -4.60 5.96
C GLN A 20 -9.93 -3.54 4.84
N ALA A 21 -9.76 -2.30 5.27
CA ALA A 21 -10.24 -1.10 4.59
C ALA A 21 -9.11 -0.08 4.43
N ALA A 22 -7.88 -0.55 4.25
CA ALA A 22 -6.74 0.26 3.88
C ALA A 22 -7.13 1.27 2.78
N PHE A 23 -6.52 2.44 2.84
CA PHE A 23 -6.75 3.53 1.90
C PHE A 23 -5.47 4.35 1.72
N ILE A 24 -5.40 5.08 0.61
CA ILE A 24 -4.23 5.87 0.25
C ILE A 24 -4.31 7.25 0.90
N THR A 25 -3.23 7.67 1.55
CA THR A 25 -3.00 9.06 1.99
C THR A 25 -1.61 9.49 1.55
N THR A 26 -1.50 10.50 0.68
CA THR A 26 -0.21 10.84 0.04
C THR A 26 0.48 12.09 0.61
N ASN A 27 -0.23 12.93 1.38
CA ASN A 27 0.28 14.14 2.07
C ASN A 27 1.38 14.93 1.31
N GLU A 28 1.24 15.06 -0.02
CA GLU A 28 2.24 15.68 -0.90
C GLU A 28 2.73 17.05 -0.42
N PRO A 29 1.86 17.98 0.04
CA PRO A 29 2.33 19.28 0.53
C PRO A 29 3.23 19.19 1.78
N ALA A 30 3.02 18.19 2.64
CA ALA A 30 3.86 17.98 3.81
C ALA A 30 5.22 17.40 3.40
N LEU A 31 5.22 16.44 2.47
CA LEU A 31 6.44 15.88 1.90
C LEU A 31 7.27 16.97 1.22
N ASP A 32 6.65 17.78 0.34
CA ASP A 32 7.31 18.93 -0.29
C ASP A 32 7.91 19.87 0.74
N SER A 33 7.17 20.22 1.80
CA SER A 33 7.69 21.08 2.87
C SER A 33 8.90 20.48 3.58
N ILE A 34 8.97 19.16 3.74
CA ILE A 34 10.08 18.46 4.40
C ILE A 34 11.29 18.37 3.47
N PHE A 35 11.08 18.03 2.20
CA PHE A 35 12.15 17.87 1.21
C PHE A 35 12.55 19.19 0.49
N SER A 36 12.02 20.33 0.97
CA SER A 36 12.41 21.68 0.55
C SER A 36 12.83 22.58 1.72
N GLN A 37 13.13 21.99 2.89
CA GLN A 37 13.65 22.72 4.05
C GLN A 37 14.91 23.52 3.72
N ALA A 38 15.23 24.50 4.57
CA ALA A 38 16.37 25.41 4.37
C ALA A 38 17.72 24.69 4.14
N ASN A 39 17.92 23.49 4.69
CA ASN A 39 19.13 22.70 4.50
C ASN A 39 19.31 22.18 3.05
N PHE A 40 18.25 22.15 2.24
CA PHE A 40 18.33 21.90 0.79
C PHE A 40 18.85 23.12 0.00
N GLY A 41 18.93 24.29 0.62
CA GLY A 41 19.40 25.51 -0.04
C GLY A 41 18.63 25.81 -1.31
N ASN A 42 19.33 25.86 -2.46
CA ASN A 42 18.75 26.14 -3.77
C ASN A 42 18.40 24.88 -4.57
N THR A 43 18.48 23.69 -3.95
CA THR A 43 18.17 22.41 -4.60
C THR A 43 17.05 21.67 -3.87
N PRO A 44 15.88 22.30 -3.64
CA PRO A 44 14.75 21.59 -3.07
C PRO A 44 14.32 20.42 -3.97
N ILE A 45 13.74 19.39 -3.36
CA ILE A 45 13.22 18.23 -4.08
C ILE A 45 11.69 18.34 -4.10
N ASP A 46 11.16 18.31 -5.31
CA ASP A 46 9.74 18.28 -5.63
C ASP A 46 9.23 16.84 -5.53
N ILE A 47 8.21 16.61 -4.70
CA ILE A 47 7.62 15.30 -4.50
C ILE A 47 6.45 15.16 -5.46
N ARG A 48 6.48 14.15 -6.33
CA ARG A 48 5.48 13.98 -7.39
C ARG A 48 4.68 12.71 -7.19
N ILE A 49 3.45 12.87 -6.74
CA ILE A 49 2.54 11.74 -6.54
C ILE A 49 1.88 11.35 -7.88
N GLY A 50 2.19 10.15 -8.33
CA GLY A 50 1.63 9.52 -9.52
C GLY A 50 0.23 8.93 -9.32
N ALA A 51 -0.21 8.14 -10.30
CA ALA A 51 -1.49 7.47 -10.23
C ALA A 51 -1.45 6.31 -9.22
N ALA A 52 -2.51 6.21 -8.42
CA ALA A 52 -2.69 5.09 -7.51
C ALA A 52 -2.81 3.76 -8.26
N THR A 53 -2.11 2.74 -7.77
CA THR A 53 -2.25 1.35 -8.19
C THR A 53 -2.92 0.54 -7.10
N GLU A 54 -3.73 -0.43 -7.48
CA GLU A 54 -4.36 -1.37 -6.56
C GLU A 54 -3.87 -2.78 -6.84
N LEU A 55 -3.48 -3.50 -5.79
CA LEU A 55 -3.02 -4.88 -5.86
C LEU A 55 -3.89 -5.77 -4.97
N VAL A 56 -4.41 -6.86 -5.53
CA VAL A 56 -5.33 -7.76 -4.82
C VAL A 56 -4.55 -8.89 -4.15
N PHE A 57 -4.18 -8.69 -2.88
CA PHE A 57 -3.43 -9.67 -2.08
C PHE A 57 -4.01 -9.75 -0.66
N PRO A 58 -5.05 -10.57 -0.44
CA PRO A 58 -5.69 -10.69 0.87
C PRO A 58 -4.77 -11.10 2.02
N SER A 59 -3.66 -11.80 1.71
CA SER A 59 -2.67 -12.24 2.69
C SER A 59 -1.65 -11.17 3.08
N LEU A 60 -1.73 -9.96 2.50
CA LEU A 60 -0.80 -8.86 2.74
C LEU A 60 -1.51 -7.59 3.23
N LEU A 61 -2.73 -7.75 3.76
CA LEU A 61 -3.48 -6.66 4.40
C LEU A 61 -2.90 -6.33 5.78
N ASP A 62 -2.47 -7.36 6.51
CA ASP A 62 -1.74 -7.24 7.77
C ASP A 62 -0.34 -7.79 7.55
N ILE A 63 0.68 -6.97 7.80
CA ILE A 63 2.07 -7.39 7.65
C ILE A 63 2.60 -7.78 9.03
N THR A 64 2.85 -9.07 9.25
CA THR A 64 3.24 -9.62 10.56
C THR A 64 4.60 -10.31 10.54
N THR A 65 5.22 -10.44 9.37
CA THR A 65 6.52 -11.09 9.18
C THR A 65 7.39 -10.36 8.17
N ASP A 66 8.72 -10.47 8.32
CA ASP A 66 9.68 -9.92 7.35
C ASP A 66 9.57 -10.58 5.97
N ALA A 67 9.03 -11.81 5.90
CA ALA A 67 8.78 -12.51 4.65
C ALA A 67 7.63 -11.86 3.86
N GLU A 68 6.61 -11.34 4.55
CA GLU A 68 5.52 -10.58 3.94
C GLU A 68 6.02 -9.23 3.43
N ILE A 69 6.86 -8.52 4.20
CA ILE A 69 7.57 -7.31 3.74
C ILE A 69 8.35 -7.59 2.45
N THR A 70 9.20 -8.63 2.47
CA THR A 70 10.01 -9.01 1.31
C THR A 70 9.15 -9.36 0.10
N SER A 71 8.02 -10.05 0.33
CA SER A 71 7.07 -10.40 -0.74
C SER A 71 6.39 -9.16 -1.31
N LEU A 72 6.01 -8.21 -0.45
CA LEU A 72 5.38 -6.95 -0.83
C LEU A 72 6.29 -6.09 -1.69
N PHE A 73 7.53 -5.85 -1.25
CA PHE A 73 8.51 -5.05 -2.00
C PHE A 73 8.95 -5.75 -3.30
N GLY A 74 8.97 -7.09 -3.33
CA GLY A 74 9.17 -7.85 -4.56
C GLY A 74 8.10 -7.63 -5.65
N MET A 75 6.98 -6.98 -5.32
CA MET A 75 5.91 -6.61 -6.26
C MET A 75 5.97 -5.13 -6.68
N HIS A 76 7.17 -4.55 -6.73
CA HIS A 76 7.42 -3.18 -7.18
C HIS A 76 6.64 -2.83 -8.46
N VAL A 77 5.91 -1.70 -8.42
CA VAL A 77 5.16 -1.17 -9.56
C VAL A 77 5.90 0.03 -10.16
N GLY A 78 6.26 -0.09 -11.44
CA GLY A 78 6.86 1.00 -12.20
C GLY A 78 8.35 0.82 -12.48
N ALA A 79 9.04 1.93 -12.69
CA ALA A 79 10.48 1.94 -12.95
C ALA A 79 11.26 1.96 -11.63
N ALA A 80 12.49 1.43 -11.63
CA ALA A 80 13.36 1.41 -10.45
C ALA A 80 13.72 2.80 -9.87
N THR A 81 13.41 3.89 -10.58
CA THR A 81 13.59 5.27 -10.13
C THR A 81 12.33 5.89 -9.52
N VAL A 82 11.25 5.11 -9.41
CA VAL A 82 9.98 5.50 -8.79
C VAL A 82 9.87 4.79 -7.45
N VAL A 83 9.36 5.47 -6.44
CA VAL A 83 9.17 4.90 -5.11
C VAL A 83 7.72 4.40 -4.95
N ASN A 84 7.48 3.17 -4.48
CA ASN A 84 6.13 2.75 -4.11
C ASN A 84 5.84 3.04 -2.65
N PHE A 85 4.69 3.67 -2.42
CA PHE A 85 4.11 3.85 -1.10
C PHE A 85 3.03 2.80 -0.95
N TYR A 86 3.34 1.68 -0.30
CA TYR A 86 2.35 0.65 -0.03
C TYR A 86 1.48 1.04 1.17
N PHE A 87 0.18 0.89 1.02
CA PHE A 87 -0.82 1.15 2.05
C PHE A 87 -1.53 -0.17 2.39
N VAL A 88 -1.44 -0.53 3.67
CA VAL A 88 -2.02 -1.76 4.24
C VAL A 88 -2.79 -1.43 5.52
N ASP A 89 -3.48 -2.41 6.08
CA ASP A 89 -4.26 -2.20 7.31
C ASP A 89 -3.38 -2.14 8.56
N THR A 90 -2.45 -3.10 8.72
CA THR A 90 -1.47 -3.10 9.82
C THR A 90 -0.05 -3.48 9.38
N VAL A 91 0.94 -2.98 10.10
CA VAL A 91 2.37 -3.28 9.92
C VAL A 91 2.99 -3.60 11.28
N ASP A 92 2.96 -4.87 11.66
CA ASP A 92 3.55 -5.38 12.89
C ASP A 92 4.95 -5.99 12.68
N ALA A 93 5.59 -5.79 11.52
CA ALA A 93 6.92 -6.34 11.24
C ALA A 93 7.81 -5.41 10.40
N CYS A 94 9.05 -5.23 10.87
CA CYS A 94 10.14 -4.58 10.13
C CYS A 94 11.49 -4.95 10.77
N GLY A 95 12.10 -6.04 10.31
CA GLY A 95 13.29 -6.64 10.95
C GLY A 95 12.94 -7.45 12.21
N GLY A 96 11.72 -7.98 12.27
CA GLY A 96 11.14 -8.70 13.39
C GLY A 96 9.75 -8.19 13.78
N PHE A 97 8.99 -9.01 14.52
CA PHE A 97 7.64 -8.70 14.96
C PHE A 97 7.61 -7.67 16.10
N ASN A 98 6.89 -6.56 15.92
CA ASN A 98 6.61 -5.55 16.92
C ASN A 98 5.34 -4.75 16.53
N VAL A 99 4.32 -4.82 17.37
CA VAL A 99 2.99 -4.19 17.16
C VAL A 99 2.95 -2.66 17.31
N ASN A 100 4.10 -2.02 17.52
CA ASN A 100 4.20 -0.56 17.58
C ASN A 100 4.88 0.03 16.35
N ILE A 101 5.13 -0.81 15.33
CA ILE A 101 5.59 -0.38 14.02
C ILE A 101 4.36 0.14 13.28
N VAL A 102 4.54 1.20 12.48
CA VAL A 102 3.45 1.79 11.65
C VAL A 102 3.90 2.01 10.21
N GLY A 103 5.17 1.70 9.92
CA GLY A 103 5.84 1.87 8.65
C GLY A 103 7.10 1.02 8.58
N CYS A 104 7.49 0.65 7.37
CA CYS A 104 8.73 -0.05 7.10
C CYS A 104 9.20 0.28 5.69
N GLY A 105 10.42 0.79 5.55
CA GLY A 105 11.05 1.07 4.27
C GLY A 105 12.27 0.20 3.99
N GLU A 106 12.54 -0.06 2.71
CA GLU A 106 13.85 -0.53 2.28
C GLU A 106 14.95 0.50 2.59
N LEU A 107 16.13 0.03 3.00
CA LEU A 107 17.25 0.88 3.39
C LEU A 107 18.58 0.44 2.75
N PRO A 108 19.06 1.11 1.69
CA PRO A 108 18.25 1.87 0.73
C PRO A 108 17.42 0.93 -0.16
N GLY A 109 16.45 1.50 -0.86
CA GLY A 109 15.59 0.81 -1.83
C GLY A 109 14.49 1.74 -2.30
N ASN A 110 13.52 1.24 -3.06
CA ASN A 110 12.49 2.05 -3.72
C ASN A 110 11.08 1.65 -3.33
N ASP A 111 10.93 0.93 -2.22
CA ASP A 111 9.65 0.52 -1.68
C ASP A 111 9.57 0.77 -0.16
N PHE A 112 8.42 1.23 0.30
CA PHE A 112 8.06 1.18 1.72
C PHE A 112 6.58 0.89 1.89
N VAL A 113 6.20 0.40 3.07
CA VAL A 113 4.82 0.16 3.47
C VAL A 113 4.47 0.92 4.72
N VAL A 114 3.24 1.41 4.83
CA VAL A 114 2.70 2.08 6.02
C VAL A 114 1.29 1.61 6.33
N GLU A 115 0.92 1.70 7.61
CA GLU A 115 -0.47 1.57 8.03
C GLU A 115 -1.29 2.76 7.54
N SER A 116 -2.34 2.49 6.75
CA SER A 116 -3.21 3.53 6.18
C SER A 116 -3.78 4.47 7.24
N ALA A 117 -4.21 3.93 8.38
CA ALA A 117 -4.84 4.73 9.43
C ALA A 117 -3.85 5.71 10.08
N PHE A 118 -2.59 5.31 10.28
CA PHE A 118 -1.55 6.19 10.81
C PHE A 118 -1.10 7.23 9.78
N ALA A 119 -0.94 6.83 8.51
CA ALA A 119 -0.63 7.76 7.42
C ALA A 119 -1.70 8.86 7.25
N ALA A 120 -2.95 8.57 7.61
CA ALA A 120 -4.05 9.53 7.64
C ALA A 120 -4.10 10.43 8.90
N GLY A 121 -3.31 10.09 9.91
CA GLY A 121 -3.30 10.75 11.21
C GLY A 121 -2.46 12.02 11.24
N GLY A 122 -2.35 12.61 12.43
CA GLY A 122 -1.61 13.87 12.65
C GLY A 122 -0.11 13.79 12.34
N PHE A 123 0.48 12.59 12.36
CA PHE A 123 1.88 12.34 12.00
C PHE A 123 2.05 11.82 10.57
N GLY A 124 0.99 11.81 9.74
CA GLY A 124 1.02 11.19 8.42
C GLY A 124 2.11 11.72 7.49
N GLY A 125 2.34 13.04 7.47
CA GLY A 125 3.42 13.64 6.68
C GLY A 125 4.82 13.26 7.17
N GLU A 126 5.00 13.19 8.49
CA GLU A 126 6.26 12.75 9.12
C GLU A 126 6.53 11.29 8.81
N LEU A 127 5.53 10.41 8.98
CA LEU A 127 5.65 8.98 8.69
C LEU A 127 6.06 8.73 7.23
N LEU A 128 5.33 9.29 6.27
CA LEU A 128 5.64 9.08 4.85
C LEU A 128 7.03 9.64 4.47
N ALA A 129 7.43 10.78 5.06
CA ALA A 129 8.75 11.35 4.82
C ALA A 129 9.87 10.54 5.48
N HIS A 130 9.62 9.98 6.67
CA HIS A 130 10.54 9.12 7.40
C HIS A 130 10.87 7.86 6.59
N GLU A 131 9.83 7.15 6.12
CA GLU A 131 10.02 5.95 5.32
C GLU A 131 10.66 6.25 3.96
N LEU A 132 10.29 7.37 3.32
CA LEU A 132 11.00 7.84 2.12
C LEU A 132 12.47 8.15 2.42
N GLY A 133 12.78 8.69 3.61
CA GLY A 133 14.16 8.89 4.08
C GLY A 133 14.96 7.59 4.10
N HIS A 134 14.37 6.48 4.57
CA HIS A 134 15.01 5.17 4.52
C HIS A 134 15.33 4.72 3.09
N ASN A 135 14.36 4.85 2.18
CA ASN A 135 14.56 4.55 0.75
C ASN A 135 15.72 5.37 0.14
N LEU A 136 15.86 6.61 0.57
CA LEU A 136 16.93 7.52 0.15
C LEU A 136 18.28 7.25 0.84
N GLY A 137 18.36 6.22 1.70
CA GLY A 137 19.60 5.76 2.34
C GLY A 137 19.86 6.32 3.73
N LEU A 138 18.87 6.93 4.37
CA LEU A 138 19.01 7.47 5.73
C LEU A 138 18.74 6.41 6.79
N GLY A 139 19.66 6.28 7.75
CA GLY A 139 19.43 5.47 8.95
C GLY A 139 18.78 6.28 10.06
N HIS A 140 18.33 5.61 11.12
CA HIS A 140 17.76 6.28 12.28
C HIS A 140 18.73 7.24 12.97
N LEU A 141 18.21 8.39 13.42
CA LEU A 141 18.89 9.39 14.24
C LEU A 141 18.09 9.68 15.51
N ASN A 142 18.76 9.70 16.67
CA ASN A 142 18.09 10.09 17.91
C ASN A 142 17.92 11.61 18.01
N GLY A 143 16.84 12.06 18.67
CA GLY A 143 16.60 13.47 18.98
C GLY A 143 15.48 14.07 18.14
N ASN A 144 15.57 15.36 17.85
CA ASN A 144 14.52 16.11 17.18
C ASN A 144 14.77 16.14 15.66
N PHE A 145 14.76 14.98 15.02
CA PHE A 145 15.02 14.81 13.59
C PHE A 145 13.95 13.95 12.93
N LEU A 146 13.78 14.12 11.62
CA LEU A 146 12.86 13.30 10.82
C LEU A 146 13.13 11.81 11.01
N MET A 147 14.39 11.40 11.01
CA MET A 147 14.79 9.99 11.11
C MET A 147 14.77 9.43 12.54
N ASN A 148 14.04 10.04 13.46
CA ASN A 148 13.84 9.45 14.79
C ASN A 148 13.01 8.16 14.68
N PRO A 149 13.41 7.05 15.32
CA PRO A 149 12.65 5.79 15.27
C PRO A 149 11.25 5.87 15.89
N PHE A 150 10.92 6.99 16.55
CA PHE A 150 9.60 7.27 17.08
C PHE A 150 9.06 8.56 16.48
N LEU A 151 7.85 8.48 15.91
CA LEU A 151 7.10 9.65 15.46
C LEU A 151 6.89 10.61 16.63
N ASN A 152 7.36 11.84 16.49
CA ASN A 152 7.47 12.79 17.58
C ASN A 152 7.17 14.24 17.17
N GLY A 153 6.82 14.48 15.90
CA GLY A 153 6.48 15.79 15.36
C GLY A 153 7.69 16.59 14.85
N PHE A 154 8.91 16.06 14.97
CA PHE A 154 10.12 16.68 14.44
C PHE A 154 10.40 16.17 13.03
N ILE A 155 10.64 17.09 12.11
CA ILE A 155 10.80 16.80 10.68
C ILE A 155 12.15 17.28 10.13
N ASP A 156 13.04 17.72 11.02
CA ASP A 156 14.31 18.33 10.61
C ASP A 156 15.22 17.30 9.93
N LEU A 157 15.70 17.64 8.73
CA LEU A 157 16.74 16.91 8.01
C LEU A 157 18.06 17.66 8.14
N THR A 158 19.11 16.98 8.58
CA THR A 158 20.45 17.57 8.69
C THR A 158 21.10 17.79 7.32
N VAL A 159 22.11 18.67 7.26
CA VAL A 159 22.91 18.88 6.04
C VAL A 159 23.56 17.58 5.53
N GLY A 160 23.95 16.69 6.43
CA GLY A 160 24.51 15.38 6.07
C GLY A 160 23.48 14.46 5.42
N GLU A 161 22.27 14.39 5.98
CA GLU A 161 21.17 13.62 5.41
C GLU A 161 20.74 14.16 4.05
N VAL A 162 20.65 15.49 3.89
CA VAL A 162 20.35 16.13 2.60
C VAL A 162 21.39 15.75 1.53
N ALA A 163 22.67 15.71 1.89
CA ALA A 163 23.72 15.28 0.97
C ALA A 163 23.57 13.79 0.58
N THR A 164 23.18 12.92 1.51
CA THR A 164 22.88 11.52 1.22
C THR A 164 21.67 11.39 0.29
N ILE A 165 20.59 12.13 0.57
CA ILE A 165 19.38 12.17 -0.26
C ILE A 165 19.72 12.55 -1.70
N HIS A 166 20.47 13.64 -1.93
CA HIS A 166 20.84 14.06 -3.29
C HIS A 166 21.74 13.09 -4.04
N ASN A 167 22.44 12.19 -3.35
CA ASN A 167 23.23 11.14 -3.96
C ASN A 167 22.41 9.87 -4.28
N SER A 168 21.15 9.81 -3.85
CA SER A 168 20.27 8.67 -4.12
C SER A 168 19.90 8.60 -5.61
N PRO A 169 19.90 7.39 -6.23
CA PRO A 169 19.44 7.20 -7.61
C PRO A 169 17.94 7.49 -7.79
N LEU A 170 17.18 7.65 -6.71
CA LEU A 170 15.75 7.98 -6.73
C LEU A 170 15.51 9.48 -6.93
N VAL A 171 16.50 10.32 -6.63
CA VAL A 171 16.41 11.76 -6.88
C VAL A 171 16.77 12.04 -8.33
N GLN A 172 15.75 12.38 -9.11
CA GLN A 172 15.88 12.70 -10.51
C GLN A 172 16.19 14.20 -10.70
N THR A 173 16.82 14.55 -11.81
CA THR A 173 17.13 15.95 -12.13
C THR A 173 17.17 16.22 -13.63
N ASP A 174 16.79 17.43 -14.02
CA ASP A 174 16.96 18.00 -15.36
C ASP A 174 18.14 18.99 -15.44
N GLY A 175 18.95 19.08 -14.36
CA GLY A 175 20.03 20.03 -14.21
C GLY A 175 19.61 21.39 -13.63
N GLN A 176 18.31 21.62 -13.43
CA GLN A 176 17.76 22.82 -12.80
C GLN A 176 16.88 22.52 -11.58
N ARG A 177 16.16 21.41 -11.63
CA ARG A 177 15.22 20.97 -10.60
C ARG A 177 15.54 19.56 -10.16
N PHE A 178 15.12 19.22 -8.95
CA PHE A 178 15.21 17.88 -8.40
C PHE A 178 13.81 17.39 -8.05
N TRP A 179 13.52 16.11 -8.29
CA TRP A 179 12.24 15.53 -7.92
C TRP A 179 12.37 14.04 -7.60
N ILE A 180 11.34 13.52 -6.92
CA ILE A 180 11.14 12.08 -6.71
C ILE A 180 9.74 11.75 -7.20
N ASP A 181 9.63 10.75 -8.07
CA ASP A 181 8.34 10.23 -8.53
C ASP A 181 7.89 9.11 -7.59
N ILE A 182 6.62 9.14 -7.20
CA ILE A 182 6.01 8.17 -6.27
C ILE A 182 4.78 7.54 -6.88
N ASN A 183 4.64 6.22 -6.69
CA ASN A 183 3.43 5.47 -6.97
C ASN A 183 2.76 5.08 -5.64
N PRO A 184 1.58 5.61 -5.33
CA PRO A 184 0.77 5.07 -4.24
C PRO A 184 0.23 3.69 -4.62
N VAL A 185 0.44 2.69 -3.79
CA VAL A 185 -0.01 1.32 -4.03
C VAL A 185 -0.90 0.85 -2.88
N LEU A 186 -2.16 0.54 -3.16
CA LEU A 186 -3.11 0.03 -2.19
C LEU A 186 -3.18 -1.50 -2.25
N ILE A 187 -3.02 -2.17 -1.12
CA ILE A 187 -3.30 -3.60 -1.00
C ILE A 187 -4.76 -3.81 -0.59
N VAL A 188 -5.47 -4.66 -1.33
CA VAL A 188 -6.90 -4.92 -1.08
C VAL A 188 -7.21 -6.42 -1.06
N ALA A 189 -8.25 -6.80 -0.31
CA ALA A 189 -8.78 -8.17 -0.30
C ALA A 189 -9.46 -8.53 -1.63
N GLN A 190 -10.06 -7.53 -2.29
CA GLN A 190 -10.78 -7.68 -3.53
C GLN A 190 -10.67 -6.39 -4.33
N ALA A 191 -10.66 -6.50 -5.66
CA ALA A 191 -10.62 -5.33 -6.52
C ALA A 191 -11.78 -4.36 -6.22
N SER A 192 -11.49 -3.07 -6.00
CA SER A 192 -12.48 -2.01 -5.74
C SER A 192 -13.45 -1.81 -6.91
N LYS A 193 -13.02 -2.20 -8.12
CA LYS A 193 -13.86 -2.28 -9.32
C LYS A 193 -13.91 -3.74 -9.77
N PRO A 194 -14.80 -4.57 -9.19
CA PRO A 194 -14.90 -5.97 -9.58
C PRO A 194 -15.27 -6.03 -11.06
N ILE A 195 -14.43 -6.69 -11.86
CA ILE A 195 -14.82 -7.09 -13.22
C ILE A 195 -15.98 -8.06 -13.02
N PRO A 196 -17.16 -7.82 -13.60
CA PRO A 196 -18.29 -8.73 -13.47
C PRO A 196 -17.80 -10.13 -13.82
N GLU A 197 -17.96 -11.08 -12.90
CA GLU A 197 -17.63 -12.47 -13.22
C GLU A 197 -18.35 -12.82 -14.51
N PRO A 198 -17.67 -13.47 -15.48
CA PRO A 198 -18.36 -13.96 -16.66
C PRO A 198 -19.57 -14.74 -16.17
N SER A 199 -20.73 -14.53 -16.80
CA SER A 199 -22.06 -14.97 -16.37
C SER A 199 -22.23 -16.49 -16.29
N ILE A 200 -21.14 -17.25 -16.15
CA ILE A 200 -21.01 -18.67 -15.91
C ILE A 200 -21.98 -19.12 -14.82
N LEU A 201 -22.15 -18.37 -13.72
CA LEU A 201 -23.14 -18.72 -12.71
C LEU A 201 -24.59 -18.64 -13.24
N LEU A 202 -24.89 -17.61 -14.03
CA LEU A 202 -26.18 -17.47 -14.72
C LEU A 202 -26.37 -18.54 -15.80
N LEU A 203 -25.32 -18.91 -16.54
CA LEU A 203 -25.30 -19.98 -17.53
C LEU A 203 -25.48 -21.35 -16.87
N PHE A 204 -24.86 -21.59 -15.72
CA PHE A 204 -25.08 -22.80 -14.91
C PHE A 204 -26.52 -22.85 -14.42
N LEU A 205 -27.04 -21.77 -13.85
CA LEU A 205 -28.44 -21.72 -13.38
C LEU A 205 -29.46 -21.92 -14.52
N LEU A 206 -29.21 -21.34 -15.69
CA LEU A 206 -30.03 -21.54 -16.89
C LEU A 206 -29.94 -22.98 -17.42
N SER A 207 -28.75 -23.59 -17.38
CA SER A 207 -28.57 -24.98 -17.80
C SER A 207 -29.37 -25.95 -16.91
N PHE A 208 -29.36 -25.76 -15.58
CA PHE A 208 -30.17 -26.56 -14.67
C PHE A 208 -31.68 -26.34 -14.90
N GLY A 209 -32.12 -25.12 -15.18
CA GLY A 209 -33.51 -24.80 -15.52
C GLY A 209 -34.00 -25.52 -16.79
N LEU A 210 -33.17 -25.57 -17.83
CA LEU A 210 -33.48 -26.25 -19.10
C LEU A 210 -33.50 -27.78 -18.95
N PHE A 211 -32.57 -28.36 -18.17
CA PHE A 211 -32.59 -29.79 -17.86
C PHE A 211 -33.83 -30.19 -17.05
N TRP A 212 -34.27 -29.34 -16.12
CA TRP A 212 -35.48 -29.58 -15.34
C TRP A 212 -36.75 -29.57 -16.20
N GLN A 213 -36.90 -28.58 -17.08
CA GLN A 213 -38.07 -28.48 -17.98
C GLN A 213 -38.20 -29.68 -18.92
N ASN A 214 -37.08 -30.20 -19.43
CA ASN A 214 -37.07 -31.35 -20.34
C ASN A 214 -37.26 -32.70 -19.63
N SER A 215 -37.14 -32.75 -18.30
CA SER A 215 -37.31 -33.98 -17.51
C SER A 215 -38.73 -34.17 -16.97
N LEU A 216 -39.64 -33.21 -17.20
CA LEU A 216 -41.04 -33.31 -16.80
C LEU A 216 -41.84 -34.11 -17.86
N PRO A 217 -42.60 -35.16 -17.46
CA PRO A 217 -43.38 -35.95 -18.41
C PRO A 217 -44.47 -35.08 -19.03
N LYS A 218 -44.49 -35.01 -20.36
CA LYS A 218 -45.55 -34.34 -21.13
C LYS A 218 -46.85 -35.10 -20.88
N LYS A 219 -47.83 -34.46 -20.23
CA LYS A 219 -49.21 -34.97 -20.19
C LYS A 219 -49.75 -34.94 -21.63
N LYS A 220 -50.14 -36.12 -22.12
CA LYS A 220 -50.93 -36.25 -23.36
C LYS A 220 -52.37 -35.81 -23.11
#